data_AF-A0A946HB65-F1
#
_entry.id   AF-A0A946HB65-F1
#
_cell.length_a   1.000
_cell.length_b   1.000
_cell.length_c   1.000
_cell.angle_alpha   90.00
_cell.angle_beta   90.00
_cell.angle_gamma   90.00
#
_symmetry.space_group_name_H-M   'P 1'
#
loop_
_entity.id
_entity.type
_entity.pdbx_description
1 polymer ?
#
loop_
_entity_poly.entity_id
_entity_poly.type
_entity_poly.pdbx_seq_one_letter_code
_entity_poly.pdbx_strand_id
1 'polypeptide(L)'
;MMWLQVWWVWISFGLVLGILEIFLPSFVCLGFGIAAVLTGALIAIGLSVSLPQLFLIYAILSLASWLLLRRFLQLKSGSVKTFDQDIND
;
A
#
# COMPACT_ATOMS: atom_id res chain seq x y z
N MET A 1 -20.29 0.47 -19.73
CA MET A 1 -19.69 0.66 -18.40
C MET A 1 -18.78 -0.52 -18.04
N MET A 2 -17.57 -0.59 -18.62
CA MET A 2 -16.57 -1.65 -18.33
C MET A 2 -15.15 -1.10 -18.09
N TRP A 3 -14.97 0.22 -17.99
CA TRP A 3 -13.65 0.84 -17.86
C TRP A 3 -12.89 0.38 -16.60
N LEU A 4 -13.58 0.07 -15.51
CA LEU A 4 -12.96 -0.45 -14.27
C LEU A 4 -12.52 -1.91 -14.37
N GLN A 5 -12.95 -2.66 -15.38
CA GLN A 5 -12.44 -4.01 -15.66
C GLN A 5 -11.21 -3.99 -16.57
N VAL A 6 -10.68 -2.81 -16.85
CA VAL A 6 -9.49 -2.65 -17.68
C VAL A 6 -8.27 -2.54 -16.77
N TRP A 7 -7.32 -3.47 -16.91
CA TRP A 7 -6.15 -3.58 -16.05
C TRP A 7 -5.31 -2.30 -16.00
N TRP A 8 -5.15 -1.59 -17.13
CA TRP A 8 -4.33 -0.37 -17.16
C TRP A 8 -4.96 0.78 -16.38
N VAL A 9 -6.30 0.84 -16.21
CA VAL A 9 -6.97 1.88 -15.42
C VAL A 9 -6.53 1.81 -13.96
N TRP A 10 -6.41 0.60 -13.44
CA TRP A 10 -5.95 0.35 -12.07
C TRP A 10 -4.47 0.68 -11.89
N ILE A 11 -3.64 0.38 -12.89
CA ILE A 11 -2.21 0.73 -12.86
C ILE A 11 -2.01 2.25 -12.93
N SER A 12 -2.73 2.94 -13.82
CA SER A 12 -2.69 4.41 -13.90
C SER A 12 -3.19 5.05 -12.61
N PHE A 13 -4.25 4.51 -11.99
CA PHE A 13 -4.74 4.96 -10.69
C PHE A 13 -3.69 4.78 -9.59
N GLY A 14 -3.03 3.61 -9.54
CA GLY A 14 -1.93 3.36 -8.61
C GLY A 14 -0.74 4.31 -8.80
N LEU A 15 -0.42 4.65 -10.06
CA LEU A 15 0.63 5.61 -10.38
C LEU A 15 0.28 7.02 -9.87
N VAL A 16 -0.95 7.49 -10.08
CA VAL A 16 -1.43 8.78 -9.57
C VAL A 16 -1.37 8.82 -8.04
N LEU A 17 -1.78 7.74 -7.36
CA LEU A 17 -1.68 7.62 -5.91
C LEU A 17 -0.22 7.67 -5.43
N GLY A 18 0.71 7.05 -6.16
CA GLY A 18 2.14 7.13 -5.86
C GLY A 18 2.71 8.54 -6.03
N ILE A 19 2.25 9.30 -7.02
CA ILE A 19 2.64 10.71 -7.20
C ILE A 19 2.05 11.57 -6.06
N LEU A 20 0.80 11.33 -5.67
CA LEU A 20 0.14 12.04 -4.56
C LEU A 20 0.86 11.85 -3.23
N GLU A 21 1.47 10.68 -3.00
CA GLU A 21 2.28 10.41 -1.81
C GLU A 21 3.44 11.40 -1.65
N ILE A 22 4.00 11.95 -2.74
CA ILE A 22 5.11 12.93 -2.64
C ILE A 22 4.66 14.18 -1.85
N PHE A 23 3.38 14.52 -1.89
CA PHE A 23 2.80 15.66 -1.19
C PHE A 23 2.30 15.32 0.22
N LEU A 24 2.13 14.03 0.54
CA LEU A 24 1.52 13.55 1.79
C LEU A 24 2.51 12.67 2.55
N PRO A 25 2.99 13.06 3.74
CA PRO A 25 3.97 12.27 4.49
C PRO A 25 3.32 11.11 5.26
N SER A 26 2.39 10.38 4.65
CA SER A 26 1.48 9.49 5.39
C SER A 26 1.68 8.00 5.12
N PHE A 27 2.45 7.60 4.12
CA PHE A 27 2.61 6.22 3.59
C PHE A 27 1.29 5.50 3.26
N VAL A 28 0.15 6.20 3.38
CA VAL A 28 -1.19 5.67 3.21
C VAL A 28 -1.51 5.58 1.72
N CYS A 29 -1.18 6.60 0.91
CA CYS A 29 -1.40 6.59 -0.53
C CYS A 29 -0.55 5.53 -1.23
N LEU A 30 0.67 5.28 -0.74
CA LEU A 30 1.50 4.16 -1.18
C LEU A 30 0.81 2.79 -0.97
N GLY A 31 0.18 2.58 0.19
CA GLY A 31 -0.58 1.36 0.46
C GLY A 31 -1.75 1.17 -0.51
N PHE A 32 -2.51 2.24 -0.75
CA PHE A 32 -3.60 2.24 -1.74
C PHE A 32 -3.10 2.03 -3.17
N GLY A 33 -1.92 2.58 -3.51
CA GLY A 33 -1.29 2.44 -4.82
C GLY A 33 -0.84 1.01 -5.11
N ILE A 34 -0.21 0.34 -4.14
CA ILE A 34 0.19 -1.07 -4.25
C ILE A 34 -1.05 -1.96 -4.46
N ALA A 35 -2.10 -1.75 -3.67
CA ALA A 35 -3.34 -2.50 -3.83
C ALA A 35 -3.99 -2.27 -5.20
N ALA A 36 -3.87 -1.08 -5.79
CA ALA A 36 -4.40 -0.76 -7.11
C ALA A 36 -3.64 -1.54 -8.19
N VAL A 37 -2.30 -1.57 -8.11
CA VAL A 37 -1.47 -2.36 -9.03
C VAL A 37 -1.76 -3.85 -8.91
N LEU A 38 -1.93 -4.38 -7.71
CA LEU A 38 -2.30 -5.79 -7.49
C LEU A 38 -3.68 -6.11 -8.08
N THR A 39 -4.65 -5.23 -7.90
CA THR A 39 -6.00 -5.38 -8.48
C THR A 39 -5.93 -5.35 -10.01
N GLY A 40 -5.14 -4.44 -10.59
CA GLY A 40 -4.87 -4.40 -12.03
C GLY A 40 -4.20 -5.67 -12.56
N ALA A 41 -3.23 -6.22 -11.82
CA ALA A 41 -2.56 -7.46 -12.17
C ALA A 41 -3.53 -8.67 -12.15
N LEU A 42 -4.41 -8.75 -11.15
CA LEU A 42 -5.44 -9.78 -11.09
C LEU A 42 -6.37 -9.74 -12.31
N ILE A 43 -6.80 -8.54 -12.71
CA ILE A 43 -7.59 -8.34 -13.92
C ILE A 43 -6.79 -8.75 -15.18
N ALA A 44 -5.49 -8.39 -15.25
CA ALA A 44 -4.63 -8.73 -16.39
C ALA A 44 -4.47 -10.25 -16.60
N ILE A 45 -4.52 -11.04 -15.52
CA ILE A 45 -4.46 -12.52 -15.57
C ILE A 45 -5.83 -13.13 -15.98
N GLY A 46 -6.86 -12.30 -16.17
CA GLY A 46 -8.18 -12.73 -16.63
C GLY A 46 -9.20 -12.92 -15.52
N LEU A 47 -8.96 -12.37 -14.32
CA LEU A 47 -9.95 -12.38 -13.24
C LEU A 47 -11.18 -11.55 -13.66
N SER A 48 -12.27 -12.25 -13.98
CA SER A 48 -13.56 -11.65 -14.30
C SER A 48 -14.46 -11.73 -13.08
N VAL A 49 -14.63 -10.60 -12.41
CA VAL A 49 -15.50 -10.45 -11.24
C VAL A 49 -16.49 -9.31 -11.46
N SER A 50 -17.62 -9.37 -10.75
CA SER A 50 -18.58 -8.27 -10.73
C SER A 50 -17.98 -7.02 -10.09
N LEU A 51 -18.51 -5.83 -10.41
CA LEU A 51 -18.04 -4.57 -9.83
C LEU A 51 -18.01 -4.56 -8.29
N PRO A 52 -19.05 -5.05 -7.57
CA PRO A 52 -19.00 -5.09 -6.10
C PRO A 52 -17.87 -5.99 -5.57
N GLN A 53 -17.63 -7.14 -6.20
CA GLN A 53 -16.53 -8.04 -5.83
C GLN A 53 -15.16 -7.41 -6.09
N LEU A 54 -15.03 -6.66 -7.18
CA LEU A 54 -13.80 -5.92 -7.52
C LEU A 54 -13.44 -4.91 -6.42
N PHE A 55 -14.41 -4.12 -5.96
CA PHE A 55 -14.20 -3.17 -4.87
C PHE A 55 -13.89 -3.87 -3.55
N LEU A 56 -14.51 -5.02 -3.28
CA LEU A 56 -14.22 -5.82 -2.09
C LEU A 56 -12.78 -6.35 -2.10
N ILE A 57 -12.31 -6.87 -3.24
CA ILE A 57 -10.92 -7.31 -3.41
C ILE A 57 -9.95 -6.15 -3.21
N TYR A 58 -10.22 -5.00 -3.85
CA TYR A 58 -9.39 -3.81 -3.70
C TYR A 58 -9.34 -3.32 -2.24
N ALA A 59 -10.47 -3.28 -1.54
CA ALA A 59 -10.54 -2.87 -0.14
C ALA A 59 -9.72 -3.79 0.77
N ILE A 60 -9.81 -5.10 0.57
CA ILE A 60 -9.03 -6.10 1.33
C ILE A 60 -7.54 -5.94 1.04
N LEU A 61 -7.15 -5.85 -0.23
CA LEU A 61 -5.76 -5.65 -0.63
C LEU A 61 -5.20 -4.35 -0.06
N SER A 62 -6.00 -3.28 -0.06
CA SER A 62 -5.60 -1.99 0.48
C SER A 62 -5.39 -2.03 1.99
N LEU A 63 -6.29 -2.66 2.72
CA LEU A 63 -6.14 -2.83 4.16
C LEU A 63 -4.89 -3.66 4.47
N ALA A 64 -4.66 -4.74 3.71
CA ALA A 64 -3.48 -5.58 3.84
C ALA A 64 -2.18 -4.82 3.53
N SER A 65 -2.11 -4.10 2.41
CA SER A 65 -0.95 -3.29 2.03
C SER A 65 -0.66 -2.19 3.05
N TRP A 66 -1.69 -1.51 3.56
CA TRP A 66 -1.53 -0.51 4.62
C TRP A 66 -1.00 -1.11 5.92
N LEU A 67 -1.53 -2.26 6.36
CA LEU A 67 -1.04 -2.95 7.55
C LEU A 67 0.41 -3.43 7.40
N LEU A 68 0.77 -3.96 6.22
CA LEU A 68 2.13 -4.39 5.92
C LEU A 68 3.10 -3.20 5.94
N LEU A 69 2.77 -2.10 5.27
CA LEU A 69 3.58 -0.87 5.32
C LEU A 69 3.72 -0.35 6.74
N ARG A 70 2.61 -0.30 7.50
CA ARG A 70 2.62 0.11 8.90
C ARG A 70 3.51 -0.78 9.76
N ARG A 71 3.55 -2.09 9.50
CA ARG A 71 4.41 -3.04 10.22
C ARG A 71 5.89 -2.94 9.82
N PHE A 72 6.19 -2.79 8.54
CA PHE A 72 7.56 -2.75 8.03
C PHE A 72 8.22 -1.38 8.24
N LEU A 73 7.49 -0.27 8.09
CA LEU A 73 8.03 1.08 8.25
C LEU A 73 8.09 1.53 9.71
N GLN A 74 7.42 0.84 10.64
CA GLN A 74 7.62 1.01 12.09
C GLN A 74 8.96 0.42 12.59
N LEU A 75 10.01 0.47 11.78
CA LEU A 75 11.35 0.02 12.16
C LEU A 75 11.92 0.93 13.25
N LYS A 76 11.79 0.44 14.50
CA LYS A 76 12.50 0.79 15.73
C LYS A 76 12.66 2.29 15.99
N SER A 77 11.63 2.89 16.60
CA SER A 77 11.87 4.01 17.51
C SER A 77 12.88 3.55 18.56
N GLY A 78 14.09 4.11 18.45
CA GLY A 78 15.20 4.06 19.39
C GLY A 78 15.18 2.92 20.40
N SER A 79 15.94 1.85 20.13
CA SER A 79 16.69 1.25 21.23
C SER A 79 17.68 2.32 21.67
N VAL A 80 17.24 3.23 22.54
CA VAL A 80 18.15 4.07 23.33
C VAL A 80 19.06 3.05 24.00
N LYS A 81 20.28 2.92 23.48
CA LYS A 81 21.36 2.24 24.20
C LYS A 81 21.57 3.11 25.43
N THR A 82 20.91 2.78 26.53
CA THR A 82 21.29 3.29 27.85
C THR A 82 22.67 2.72 28.11
N PHE A 83 23.70 3.52 27.82
CA PHE A 83 25.05 3.23 28.25
C PHE A 83 25.05 3.38 29.77
N ASP A 84 25.04 2.26 30.47
CA ASP A 84 25.22 2.18 31.92
C ASP A 84 26.69 1.89 32.21
N GLN A 85 27.57 2.73 31.66
CA GLN A 85 29.01 2.66 31.89
C GLN A 85 29.39 3.94 32.60
N ASP A 86 29.52 3.83 33.92
CA ASP A 86 30.04 4.91 34.74
C ASP A 86 31.48 5.18 34.31
N ILE A 87 31.78 6.43 33.97
CA ILE A 87 33.07 6.87 33.40
C ILE A 87 34.16 6.94 34.48
N ASN A 88 33.85 6.57 35.73
CA ASN A 88 34.65 6.83 36.91
C ASN A 88 35.11 5.61 37.71
N ASP A 89 34.96 4.37 37.21
CA ASP A 89 35.56 3.16 37.80
C ASP A 89 36.46 2.42 36.78
#